data_AF-A0A5N8W7S8-F1
#
_entry.id   AF-A0A5N8W7S8-F1
#
_cell.length_a   1.000
_cell.length_b   1.000
_cell.length_c   1.000
_cell.angle_alpha   90.00
_cell.angle_beta   90.00
_cell.angle_gamma   90.00
#
_symmetry.space_group_name_H-M   'P 1'
#
loop_
_entity.id
_entity.type
_entity.pdbx_description
1 polymer ?
#
loop_
_entity_poly.entity_id
_entity_poly.type
_entity_poly.pdbx_seq_one_letter_code
_entity_poly.pdbx_strand_id
1 'polypeptide(L)'
;MGDAEQRRLRGIPALPALRGAGVRRPLLVAEIEAGVAAAPDPVMQARYAQALAAVRHEFRDRIALIGEPEAAAYLTIHRTLKLAGTSIDPPDALIAATALANGWTVATRNIKHMARTGALVVNPREQQL
;
A
#
# COMPACT_ATOMS: atom_id res chain seq x y z
N MET A 1 38.82 13.02 2.32
CA MET A 1 37.84 11.98 1.98
C MET A 1 36.48 12.67 1.92
N GLY A 2 36.27 13.37 0.81
CA GLY A 2 35.35 14.49 0.74
C GLY A 2 34.58 14.51 -0.56
N ASP A 3 33.46 15.22 -0.49
CA ASP A 3 32.70 15.90 -1.56
C ASP A 3 32.07 15.02 -2.68
N ALA A 4 32.66 13.86 -2.99
CA ALA A 4 32.16 12.94 -4.02
C ALA A 4 30.90 12.16 -3.58
N GLU A 5 30.74 11.89 -2.28
CA GLU A 5 29.59 11.16 -1.74
C GLU A 5 28.38 12.09 -1.50
N GLN A 6 28.64 13.36 -1.16
CA GLN A 6 27.61 14.39 -0.95
C GLN A 6 27.05 14.96 -2.27
N ARG A 7 27.76 14.82 -3.40
CA ARG A 7 27.28 15.23 -4.73
C ARG A 7 26.27 14.26 -5.36
N ARG A 8 26.14 13.02 -4.87
CA ARG A 8 25.19 12.03 -5.43
C ARG A 8 23.73 12.26 -5.00
N LEU A 9 23.48 13.13 -4.02
CA LEU A 9 22.12 13.40 -3.50
C LEU A 9 21.53 14.75 -3.96
N ARG A 10 22.23 15.54 -4.78
CA ARG A 10 21.74 16.85 -5.28
C ARG A 10 21.03 16.81 -6.64
N GLY A 11 20.68 15.62 -7.13
CA GLY A 11 20.17 15.41 -8.49
C GLY A 11 18.76 14.83 -8.59
N ILE A 12 18.03 14.66 -7.49
CA ILE A 12 16.61 14.30 -7.58
C ILE A 12 15.86 15.62 -7.73
N PRO A 13 15.34 15.98 -8.93
CA PRO A 13 14.47 17.13 -9.02
C PRO A 13 13.30 16.90 -8.05
N ALA A 14 13.00 17.89 -7.22
CA ALA A 14 11.77 17.89 -6.44
C ALA A 14 10.63 17.62 -7.43
N LEU A 15 10.02 16.43 -7.35
CA LEU A 15 8.93 16.06 -8.23
C LEU A 15 7.87 17.15 -8.06
N PRO A 16 7.51 17.91 -9.12
CA PRO A 16 6.47 18.91 -9.00
C PRO A 16 5.25 18.21 -8.44
N ALA A 17 4.68 18.78 -7.37
CA ALA A 17 3.48 18.25 -6.73
C ALA A 17 2.48 17.92 -7.84
N LEU A 18 2.20 16.63 -8.02
CA LEU A 18 1.33 16.12 -9.08
C LEU A 18 -0.11 16.60 -8.83
N ARG A 19 -0.35 17.87 -9.14
CA ARG A 19 -1.65 18.51 -9.30
C ARG A 19 -2.00 18.39 -10.78
N GLY A 20 -2.30 17.16 -11.17
CA GLY A 20 -2.93 16.83 -12.43
C GLY A 20 -3.92 15.71 -12.16
N ALA A 21 -5.06 15.72 -12.83
CA ALA A 21 -6.11 14.71 -12.75
C ALA A 21 -5.68 13.35 -13.33
N GLY A 22 -4.52 12.84 -12.90
CA GLY A 22 -4.09 11.48 -13.13
C GLY A 22 -4.94 10.56 -12.27
N VAL A 23 -5.49 9.51 -12.89
CA VAL A 23 -6.24 8.47 -12.18
C VAL A 23 -5.29 7.85 -11.14
N ARG A 24 -5.49 8.19 -9.88
CA ARG A 24 -4.74 7.63 -8.75
C ARG A 24 -5.27 6.22 -8.49
N ARG A 25 -4.45 5.21 -8.78
CA ARG A 25 -4.72 3.81 -8.44
C ARG A 25 -3.78 3.39 -7.32
N PRO A 26 -4.20 3.37 -6.05
CA PRO A 26 -3.40 2.76 -5.01
C PRO A 26 -3.20 1.27 -5.32
N LEU A 27 -2.17 0.67 -4.71
CA LEU A 27 -1.83 -0.72 -4.94
C LEU A 27 -3.03 -1.66 -4.75
N LEU A 28 -3.78 -1.51 -3.66
CA LEU A 28 -4.91 -2.39 -3.36
C LEU A 28 -6.04 -2.30 -4.40
N VAL A 29 -6.33 -1.10 -4.91
CA VAL A 29 -7.32 -0.94 -5.99
C VAL A 29 -6.82 -1.60 -7.27
N ALA A 30 -5.52 -1.51 -7.57
CA ALA A 30 -4.93 -2.17 -8.73
C ALA A 30 -4.99 -3.70 -8.61
N GLU A 31 -4.79 -4.28 -7.42
CA GLU A 31 -4.93 -5.72 -7.20
C GLU A 31 -6.38 -6.20 -7.43
N ILE A 32 -7.37 -5.44 -6.96
CA ILE A 32 -8.78 -5.77 -7.21
C ILE A 32 -9.11 -5.62 -8.71
N GLU A 33 -8.66 -4.55 -9.37
CA GLU A 33 -8.83 -4.36 -10.82
C GLU A 33 -8.25 -5.54 -11.62
N ALA A 34 -7.05 -6.02 -11.26
CA ALA A 34 -6.44 -7.18 -11.87
C ALA A 34 -7.27 -8.46 -11.64
N GLY A 35 -7.80 -8.66 -10.44
CA GLY A 35 -8.70 -9.77 -10.12
C GLY A 35 -10.01 -9.74 -10.93
N VAL A 36 -10.59 -8.56 -11.13
CA VAL A 36 -11.76 -8.38 -12.02
C VAL A 36 -11.39 -8.72 -13.46
N ALA A 37 -10.26 -8.22 -13.96
CA ALA A 37 -9.82 -8.49 -15.33
C ALA A 37 -9.52 -9.98 -15.59
N ALA A 38 -9.04 -10.70 -14.58
CA ALA A 38 -8.73 -12.12 -14.65
C ALA A 38 -9.94 -13.05 -14.44
N ALA A 39 -11.14 -12.51 -14.16
CA ALA A 39 -12.33 -13.32 -13.97
C ALA A 39 -12.65 -14.15 -15.23
N PRO A 40 -12.92 -15.47 -15.11
CA PRO A 40 -12.97 -16.38 -16.25
C PRO A 40 -14.24 -16.27 -17.09
N ASP A 41 -15.31 -15.72 -16.52
CA ASP A 41 -16.63 -15.61 -17.13
C ASP A 41 -17.03 -14.14 -17.31
N PRO A 42 -17.51 -13.71 -18.50
CA PRO A 42 -17.87 -12.32 -18.77
C PRO A 42 -18.98 -11.76 -17.85
N VAL A 43 -19.94 -12.59 -17.43
CA VAL A 43 -21.01 -12.15 -16.53
C VAL A 43 -20.45 -11.90 -15.13
N MET A 44 -19.58 -12.81 -14.67
CA MET A 44 -18.86 -12.65 -13.40
C MET A 44 -17.96 -11.41 -13.42
N GLN A 45 -17.20 -11.20 -14.50
CA GLN A 45 -16.36 -10.03 -14.70
C GLN A 45 -17.18 -8.74 -14.62
N ALA A 46 -18.29 -8.66 -15.36
CA ALA A 46 -19.17 -7.49 -15.34
C ALA A 46 -19.71 -7.22 -13.93
N ARG A 47 -20.14 -8.26 -13.22
CA ARG A 47 -20.61 -8.16 -11.83
C ARG A 47 -19.52 -7.62 -10.89
N TYR A 48 -18.30 -8.14 -10.98
CA TYR A 48 -17.19 -7.66 -10.14
C TYR A 48 -16.75 -6.25 -10.52
N ALA A 49 -16.76 -5.89 -11.81
CA ALA A 49 -16.49 -4.53 -12.26
C ALA A 49 -17.51 -3.55 -11.69
N GLN A 50 -18.79 -3.91 -11.68
CA GLN A 50 -19.84 -3.09 -11.08
C GLN A 50 -19.67 -2.94 -9.56
N ALA A 51 -19.36 -4.02 -8.86
CA ALA A 51 -19.08 -3.97 -7.42
C ALA A 51 -17.86 -3.08 -7.09
N LEU A 52 -16.78 -3.21 -7.86
CA LEU A 52 -15.60 -2.37 -7.70
C LEU A 52 -15.91 -0.89 -7.97
N ALA A 53 -16.72 -0.59 -8.99
CA ALA A 53 -17.14 0.79 -9.27
C ALA A 53 -17.92 1.39 -8.09
N ALA A 54 -18.83 0.63 -7.48
CA ALA A 54 -19.58 1.06 -6.30
C ALA A 54 -18.65 1.34 -5.11
N VAL A 55 -17.72 0.43 -4.80
CA VAL A 55 -16.74 0.63 -3.72
C VAL A 55 -15.84 1.84 -4.00
N ARG A 56 -15.35 2.02 -5.23
CA ARG A 56 -14.54 3.18 -5.57
C ARG A 56 -15.29 4.50 -5.40
N HIS A 57 -16.58 4.51 -5.71
CA HIS A 57 -17.42 5.68 -5.48
C HIS A 57 -17.57 5.96 -3.97
N GLU A 58 -17.88 4.95 -3.16
CA GLU A 58 -18.06 5.08 -1.71
C GLU A 58 -16.78 5.47 -0.95
N PHE A 59 -15.62 5.06 -1.44
CA PHE A 59 -14.31 5.31 -0.79
C PHE A 59 -13.44 6.32 -1.54
N ARG A 60 -13.98 7.06 -2.52
CA ARG A 60 -13.24 7.98 -3.40
C ARG A 60 -12.28 8.94 -2.69
N ASP A 61 -12.67 9.45 -1.53
CA ASP A 61 -11.88 10.40 -0.73
C ASP A 61 -11.09 9.75 0.42
N ARG A 62 -11.21 8.41 0.57
CA ARG A 62 -10.55 7.58 1.59
C ARG A 62 -9.53 6.61 1.00
N ILE A 63 -9.25 6.73 -0.30
CA ILE A 63 -8.22 5.97 -0.99
C ILE A 63 -6.87 6.61 -0.68
N ALA A 64 -6.05 5.91 0.11
CA ALA A 64 -4.71 6.34 0.46
C ALA A 64 -3.80 6.40 -0.76
N LEU A 65 -2.90 7.37 -0.76
CA LEU A 65 -1.87 7.52 -1.78
C LEU A 65 -0.53 7.16 -1.19
N ILE A 66 0.32 6.58 -2.01
CA ILE A 66 1.69 6.29 -1.61
C ILE A 66 2.52 7.52 -1.98
N GLY A 67 2.90 8.28 -0.97
CA GLY A 67 3.80 9.42 -1.06
C GLY A 67 5.16 9.10 -0.45
N GLU A 68 5.91 10.17 -0.16
CA GLU A 68 7.22 10.08 0.49
C GLU A 68 7.16 9.47 1.91
N PRO A 69 6.19 9.81 2.78
CA PRO A 69 6.09 9.20 4.11
C PRO A 69 5.88 7.69 4.04
N GLU A 70 5.00 7.22 3.16
CA GLU A 70 4.72 5.80 2.97
C GLU A 70 5.93 5.06 2.38
N ALA A 71 6.64 5.67 1.42
CA ALA A 71 7.86 5.11 0.86
C ALA A 71 8.99 4.98 1.90
N ALA A 72 9.13 5.97 2.79
CA ALA A 72 10.11 5.93 3.89
C ALA A 72 9.77 4.84 4.92
N ALA A 73 8.50 4.69 5.27
CA ALA A 73 8.02 3.62 6.15
C ALA A 73 8.26 2.24 5.50
N TYR A 74 7.98 2.09 4.20
CA TYR A 74 8.21 0.86 3.44
C TYR A 74 9.69 0.43 3.46
N LEU A 75 10.61 1.37 3.25
CA LEU A 75 12.04 1.11 3.33
C LEU A 75 12.47 0.68 4.74
N THR A 76 11.92 1.32 5.77
CA THR A 76 12.18 0.97 7.17
C THR A 76 11.75 -0.46 7.47
N ILE A 77 10.54 -0.85 7.09
CA ILE A 77 10.03 -2.23 7.26
C ILE A 77 10.99 -3.24 6.62
N HIS A 78 11.39 -3.01 5.36
CA HIS A 78 12.28 -3.92 4.63
C HIS A 78 13.65 -4.06 5.29
N ARG A 79 14.23 -2.95 5.76
CA ARG A 79 15.51 -2.97 6.47
C ARG A 79 15.40 -3.78 7.76
N THR A 80 14.37 -3.53 8.56
CA THR A 80 14.14 -4.23 9.83
C THR A 80 13.96 -5.73 9.61
N LEU A 81 13.12 -6.14 8.66
CA LEU A 81 12.87 -7.56 8.41
C LEU A 81 14.11 -8.27 7.86
N LYS A 82 14.86 -7.61 6.95
CA LYS A 82 16.11 -8.14 6.41
C LYS A 82 17.15 -8.37 7.51
N LEU A 83 17.30 -7.42 8.44
CA LEU A 83 18.19 -7.57 9.60
C LEU A 83 17.76 -8.73 10.52
N ALA A 84 16.45 -8.97 10.63
CA ALA A 84 15.89 -10.11 11.35
C ALA A 84 15.96 -11.44 10.57
N GLY A 85 16.58 -11.47 9.39
CA GLY A 85 16.69 -12.69 8.56
C GLY A 85 15.38 -13.14 7.93
N THR A 86 14.41 -12.23 7.77
CA THR A 86 13.10 -12.55 7.24
C THR A 86 12.67 -11.59 6.12
N SER A 87 11.69 -11.99 5.32
CA SER A 87 11.09 -11.14 4.28
C SER A 87 9.58 -10.99 4.48
N ILE A 88 9.00 -10.11 3.67
CA ILE A 88 7.57 -9.87 3.52
C ILE A 88 7.30 -9.58 2.06
N ASP A 89 6.10 -9.90 1.60
CA ASP A 89 5.69 -9.58 0.23
C ASP A 89 5.59 -8.06 0.05
N PRO A 90 6.08 -7.50 -1.08
CA PRO A 90 6.06 -6.05 -1.32
C PRO A 90 4.66 -5.41 -1.16
N PRO A 91 3.55 -6.03 -1.60
CA PRO A 91 2.22 -5.46 -1.36
C PRO A 91 1.83 -5.37 0.11
N ASP A 92 2.07 -6.43 0.88
CA ASP A 92 1.80 -6.44 2.33
C ASP A 92 2.63 -5.37 3.05
N ALA A 93 3.88 -5.20 2.65
CA ALA A 93 4.73 -4.14 3.19
C ALA A 93 4.26 -2.73 2.82
N LEU A 94 3.73 -2.52 1.61
CA LEU A 94 3.16 -1.22 1.21
C LEU A 94 1.88 -0.91 2.00
N ILE A 95 1.03 -1.91 2.27
CA ILE A 95 -0.14 -1.76 3.12
C ILE A 95 0.28 -1.37 4.55
N ALA A 96 1.23 -2.11 5.13
CA ALA A 96 1.77 -1.80 6.47
C ALA A 96 2.39 -0.41 6.54
N ALA A 97 3.22 -0.05 5.55
CA ALA A 97 3.87 1.24 5.47
C ALA A 97 2.87 2.39 5.38
N THR A 98 1.82 2.20 4.58
CA THR A 98 0.72 3.17 4.46
C THR A 98 0.03 3.39 5.80
N ALA A 99 -0.29 2.29 6.50
CA ALA A 99 -0.91 2.39 7.80
C ALA A 99 -0.02 3.08 8.84
N LEU A 100 1.27 2.72 8.89
CA LEU A 100 2.23 3.35 9.81
C LEU A 100 2.40 4.84 9.56
N ALA A 101 2.56 5.25 8.30
CA ALA A 101 2.73 6.64 7.93
C ALA A 101 1.51 7.51 8.29
N ASN A 102 0.31 6.92 8.28
CA ASN A 102 -0.95 7.61 8.55
C ASN A 102 -1.52 7.36 9.96
N GLY A 103 -0.84 6.58 10.80
CA GLY A 103 -1.31 6.23 12.15
C GLY A 103 -2.58 5.36 12.16
N TRP A 104 -2.76 4.51 11.14
CA TRP A 104 -3.94 3.65 10.98
C TRP A 104 -3.73 2.24 11.50
N THR A 105 -4.85 1.53 11.67
CA THR A 105 -4.87 0.08 11.97
C THR A 105 -5.21 -0.71 10.71
N VAL A 106 -4.42 -1.74 10.42
CA VAL A 106 -4.67 -2.66 9.30
C VAL A 106 -5.70 -3.70 9.71
N ALA A 107 -6.85 -3.73 9.04
CA ALA A 107 -7.81 -4.82 9.15
C ALA A 107 -7.40 -5.95 8.20
N THR A 108 -6.90 -7.07 8.73
CA THR A 108 -6.48 -8.22 7.90
C THR A 108 -6.65 -9.54 8.64
N ARG A 109 -6.75 -10.63 7.89
CA ARG A 109 -6.64 -11.98 8.45
C ARG A 109 -5.19 -12.43 8.58
N ASN A 110 -4.26 -11.77 7.88
CA ASN A 110 -2.83 -12.12 7.88
C ASN A 110 -2.08 -11.48 9.07
N ILE A 111 -2.59 -11.70 10.28
CA ILE A 111 -2.09 -11.02 11.50
C ILE A 111 -0.60 -11.27 11.71
N LYS A 112 -0.16 -12.52 11.57
CA LYS A 112 1.22 -12.93 11.86
C LYS A 112 2.25 -12.23 10.96
N HIS A 113 1.98 -12.09 9.67
CA HIS A 113 2.90 -11.43 8.75
C HIS A 113 2.86 -9.92 8.95
N MET A 114 1.67 -9.36 9.17
CA MET A 114 1.49 -7.92 9.31
C MET A 114 2.05 -7.39 10.64
N ALA A 115 1.90 -8.12 11.75
CA ALA A 115 2.42 -7.72 13.06
C ALA A 115 3.94 -7.52 13.08
N ARG A 116 4.69 -8.29 12.28
CA ARG A 116 6.16 -8.18 12.15
C ARG A 116 6.63 -6.85 11.55
N THR A 117 5.72 -6.10 10.91
CA THR A 117 6.02 -4.80 10.30
C THR A 117 5.97 -3.65 11.31
N GLY A 118 5.42 -3.89 12.50
CA GLY A 118 5.15 -2.85 13.51
C GLY A 118 3.82 -2.12 13.33
N ALA A 119 3.07 -2.38 12.26
CA ALA A 119 1.73 -1.84 12.08
C ALA A 119 0.76 -2.37 13.16
N LEU A 120 -0.20 -1.54 13.58
CA LEU A 120 -1.34 -2.00 14.37
C LEU A 120 -2.24 -2.86 13.49
N VAL A 121 -2.70 -4.00 14.01
CA VAL A 121 -3.48 -4.97 13.22
C VAL A 121 -4.70 -5.42 14.00
N VAL A 122 -5.85 -5.52 13.31
CA VAL A 122 -7.09 -6.10 13.83
C VAL A 122 -7.58 -7.21 12.91
N ASN A 123 -8.07 -8.31 13.47
CA ASN A 123 -8.72 -9.37 12.70
C ASN A 123 -10.24 -9.10 12.65
N PRO A 124 -10.81 -8.75 11.48
CA PRO A 124 -12.22 -8.39 11.39
C PRO A 124 -13.19 -9.56 11.64
N ARG A 125 -12.71 -10.80 11.69
CA ARG A 125 -13.54 -11.99 11.97
C ARG A 125 -13.55 -12.40 13.43
N GLU A 126 -12.59 -11.92 14.20
CA GLU A 126 -12.58 -12.09 15.65
C GLU A 126 -13.27 -10.83 16.20
N GLN A 127 -14.59 -10.88 16.28
CA GLN A 127 -15.35 -9.79 16.92
C GLN A 127 -14.88 -9.69 18.39
N GLN A 128 -14.34 -8.54 18.77
CA GLN A 128 -14.40 -8.12 20.17
C GLN A 128 -15.85 -7.74 20.45
N LEU A 129 -16.59 -8.67 21.05
CA LEU A 129 -17.80 -8.40 21.82
C LEU A 129 -17.40 -7.70 23.12
#